data_AF-A0A6N7ZV51-F1
#
_entry.id   AF-A0A6N7ZV51-F1
#
_cell.length_a   1.000
_cell.length_b   1.000
_cell.length_c   1.000
_cell.angle_alpha   90.00
_cell.angle_beta   90.00
_cell.angle_gamma   90.00
#
_symmetry.space_group_name_H-M   'P 1'
#
loop_
_entity.id
_entity.type
_entity.pdbx_description
1 polymer ?
#
loop_
_entity_poly.entity_id
_entity_poly.type
_entity_poly.pdbx_seq_one_letter_code
_entity_poly.pdbx_strand_id
1 'polypeptide(L)'
;MTNFNQKISAMQLAIIEALRLATGQLSGNSREQTGAQHTLADQQDDRATVKQIERTRMDAMASAVSGASSCKIATGSSGGAIITEANATKRAITNAQNKWAQGDESMPSSLGQDPAALALLDAHCKKYATAANVAAGLCETEGDIPGGDIAVDESIFMQTDNATYGISEKRMEAANAFIANVVNPAPKTTVSDAQANTPEGRILAQMKNASNARMSISNETMAYLAAQVHRKKDGKTIDWAQGIANEIPGFNAAVFDDGVANKDFLMLQSRQFLLSPQWAVKSDKDEATAIKEVKNILAVIAYQGFENYQLLERIATNLAAQTAILSEQSPLTGRGL
;
A
#
# COMPACT_ATOMS: atom_id res chain seq x y z
N MET A 1 30.33 34.04 -6.51
CA MET A 1 29.96 32.88 -5.67
C MET A 1 28.92 33.19 -4.58
N THR A 2 28.43 34.42 -4.44
CA THR A 2 27.46 34.82 -3.38
C THR A 2 25.97 34.72 -3.79
N ASN A 3 25.65 34.65 -5.09
CA ASN A 3 24.27 34.69 -5.60
C ASN A 3 23.59 33.30 -5.63
N PHE A 4 24.36 32.21 -5.73
CA PHE A 4 23.84 30.84 -5.83
C PHE A 4 23.34 30.30 -4.47
N ASN A 5 24.11 30.52 -3.40
CA ASN A 5 23.72 30.13 -2.05
C ASN A 5 22.46 30.88 -1.57
N GLN A 6 22.29 32.16 -1.96
CA GLN A 6 21.06 32.92 -1.65
C GLN A 6 19.82 32.37 -2.38
N LYS A 7 19.99 31.92 -3.63
CA LYS A 7 18.90 31.28 -4.39
C LYS A 7 18.50 29.92 -3.82
N ILE A 8 19.46 29.11 -3.36
CA ILE A 8 19.19 27.84 -2.66
C ILE A 8 18.47 28.09 -1.34
N SER A 9 18.90 29.05 -0.52
CA SER A 9 18.22 29.37 0.74
C SER A 9 16.80 29.90 0.51
N ALA A 10 16.57 30.67 -0.55
CA ALA A 10 15.23 31.12 -0.94
C ALA A 10 14.34 29.97 -1.44
N MET A 11 14.89 29.02 -2.21
CA MET A 11 14.18 27.81 -2.64
C MET A 11 13.87 26.88 -1.46
N GLN A 12 14.80 26.69 -0.54
CA GLN A 12 14.59 25.90 0.68
C GLN A 12 13.51 26.52 1.55
N LEU A 13 13.49 27.85 1.72
CA LEU A 13 12.40 28.54 2.41
C LEU A 13 11.06 28.34 1.70
N ALA A 14 11.02 28.48 0.37
CA ALA A 14 9.81 28.28 -0.42
C ALA A 14 9.29 26.83 -0.36
N ILE A 15 10.18 25.84 -0.29
CA ILE A 15 9.84 24.42 -0.12
C ILE A 15 9.32 24.15 1.30
N ILE A 16 9.94 24.72 2.33
CA ILE A 16 9.45 24.62 3.71
C ILE A 16 8.07 25.27 3.84
N GLU A 17 7.87 26.44 3.22
CA GLU A 17 6.57 27.12 3.17
C GLU A 17 5.53 26.28 2.41
N ALA A 18 5.91 25.66 1.28
CA ALA A 18 5.03 24.79 0.50
C ALA A 18 4.67 23.48 1.23
N LEU A 19 5.61 22.87 1.96
CA LEU A 19 5.35 21.70 2.81
C LEU A 19 4.47 22.07 4.01
N ARG A 20 4.68 23.25 4.60
CA ARG A 20 3.82 23.81 5.65
C ARG A 20 2.42 24.15 5.13
N LEU A 21 2.29 24.64 3.90
CA LEU A 21 1.01 24.89 3.23
C LEU A 21 0.31 23.58 2.87
N ALA A 22 1.02 22.57 2.37
CA ALA A 22 0.44 21.27 2.03
C ALA A 22 -0.06 20.49 3.27
N THR A 23 0.70 20.51 4.36
CA THR A 23 0.27 19.95 5.65
C THR A 23 -0.81 20.80 6.32
N GLY A 24 -0.75 22.12 6.13
CA GLY A 24 -1.80 23.06 6.52
C GLY A 24 -3.14 22.82 5.80
N GLN A 25 -3.12 22.49 4.51
CA GLN A 25 -4.32 22.25 3.70
C GLN A 25 -5.07 20.96 4.07
N LEU A 26 -4.38 19.93 4.56
CA LEU A 26 -5.04 18.72 5.07
C LEU A 26 -5.84 18.99 6.36
N SER A 27 -5.31 19.83 7.26
CA SER A 27 -6.03 20.28 8.45
C SER A 27 -7.06 21.40 8.14
N GLY A 28 -6.79 22.17 7.08
CA GLY A 28 -7.61 23.26 6.58
C GLY A 28 -8.87 22.79 5.86
N ASN A 29 -8.82 21.76 5.01
CA ASN A 29 -9.98 21.24 4.28
C ASN A 29 -11.11 20.76 5.21
N SER A 30 -10.77 20.24 6.39
CA SER A 30 -11.75 19.83 7.41
C SER A 30 -12.37 21.02 8.15
N ARG A 31 -11.73 22.19 8.11
CA ARG A 31 -12.19 23.44 8.76
C ARG A 31 -12.86 24.39 7.76
N GLU A 32 -12.44 24.34 6.49
CA GLU A 32 -12.99 25.06 5.34
C GLU A 32 -14.41 24.59 4.96
N GLN A 33 -14.78 23.34 5.23
CA GLN A 33 -16.15 22.89 4.97
C GLN A 33 -17.19 23.62 5.86
N THR A 34 -16.78 24.08 7.05
CA THR A 34 -17.59 24.90 7.96
C THR A 34 -17.44 26.40 7.67
N GLY A 35 -16.33 26.83 7.06
CA GLY A 35 -16.04 28.22 6.67
C GLY A 35 -16.59 28.64 5.30
N ALA A 36 -16.80 27.69 4.37
CA ALA A 36 -17.24 27.93 3.00
C ALA A 36 -18.63 28.59 2.88
N GLN A 37 -19.43 28.60 3.95
CA GLN A 37 -20.70 29.35 4.01
C GLN A 37 -20.51 30.86 4.25
N HIS A 38 -19.35 31.31 4.73
CA HIS A 38 -19.03 32.73 4.94
C HIS A 38 -18.12 33.34 3.87
N THR A 39 -17.39 32.54 3.08
CA THR A 39 -16.37 32.98 2.10
C THR A 39 -16.92 33.44 0.75
N LEU A 40 -18.20 33.25 0.44
CA LEU A 40 -18.81 33.77 -0.80
C LEU A 40 -18.80 35.31 -0.90
N ALA A 41 -18.67 36.01 0.23
CA ALA A 41 -18.56 37.47 0.28
C ALA A 41 -17.13 37.99 -0.02
N ASP A 42 -16.08 37.20 0.28
CA ASP A 42 -14.67 37.56 0.02
C ASP A 42 -14.21 37.24 -1.43
N GLN A 43 -14.96 36.41 -2.16
CA GLN A 43 -14.63 35.99 -3.54
C GLN A 43 -14.64 37.12 -4.60
N GLN A 44 -15.03 38.34 -4.24
CA GLN A 44 -14.94 39.49 -5.15
C GLN A 44 -13.56 40.17 -5.12
N ASP A 45 -12.80 40.05 -4.03
CA ASP A 45 -11.47 40.67 -3.89
C ASP A 45 -10.35 39.78 -4.46
N ASP A 46 -10.52 38.45 -4.40
CA ASP A 46 -9.54 37.45 -4.89
C ASP A 46 -9.32 37.42 -6.41
N ARG A 47 -10.19 38.04 -7.21
CA ARG A 47 -10.04 38.05 -8.68
C ARG A 47 -8.81 38.82 -9.16
N ALA A 48 -8.33 39.81 -8.41
CA ALA A 48 -7.11 40.53 -8.75
C ALA A 48 -5.86 39.68 -8.55
N THR A 49 -5.82 38.91 -7.47
CA THR A 49 -4.72 38.00 -7.12
C THR A 49 -4.66 36.80 -8.04
N VAL A 50 -5.82 36.21 -8.37
CA VAL A 50 -5.91 35.12 -9.36
C VAL A 50 -5.44 35.58 -10.73
N LYS A 51 -5.77 36.81 -11.15
CA LYS A 51 -5.30 37.37 -12.42
C LYS A 51 -3.79 37.59 -12.48
N GLN A 52 -3.16 37.97 -11.35
CA GLN A 52 -1.71 38.10 -11.23
C GLN A 52 -1.01 36.73 -11.29
N ILE A 53 -1.59 35.71 -10.64
CA ILE A 53 -1.10 34.34 -10.66
C ILE A 53 -1.22 33.74 -12.06
N GLU A 54 -2.35 33.96 -12.74
CA GLU A 54 -2.55 33.50 -14.12
C GLU A 54 -1.60 34.18 -15.11
N ARG A 55 -1.32 35.48 -14.94
CA ARG A 55 -0.28 36.17 -15.74
C ARG A 55 1.11 35.60 -15.50
N THR A 56 1.51 35.42 -14.25
CA THR A 56 2.81 34.83 -13.91
C THR A 56 2.92 33.39 -14.44
N ARG A 57 1.82 32.63 -14.42
CA ARG A 57 1.75 31.27 -15.00
C ARG A 57 1.86 31.29 -16.52
N MET A 58 1.21 32.24 -17.20
CA MET A 58 1.33 32.43 -18.65
C MET A 58 2.74 32.86 -19.06
N ASP A 59 3.36 33.78 -18.31
CA ASP A 59 4.74 34.21 -18.56
C ASP A 59 5.75 33.08 -18.31
N ALA A 60 5.53 32.25 -17.29
CA ALA A 60 6.31 31.04 -17.04
C ALA A 60 6.12 29.98 -18.14
N MET A 61 4.92 29.83 -18.69
CA MET A 61 4.65 28.93 -19.82
C MET A 61 5.27 29.46 -21.13
N ALA A 62 5.26 30.78 -21.34
CA ALA A 62 5.85 31.44 -22.50
C ALA A 62 7.40 31.47 -22.46
N SER A 63 8.00 31.46 -21.27
CA SER A 63 9.46 31.34 -21.09
C SER A 63 9.94 29.89 -21.01
N ALA A 64 9.06 28.94 -20.71
CA ALA A 64 9.33 27.50 -20.78
C ALA A 64 9.28 26.93 -22.22
N VAL A 65 9.83 27.64 -23.21
CA VAL A 65 10.06 27.11 -24.57
C VAL A 65 11.21 26.10 -24.54
N SER A 66 11.06 25.03 -23.77
CA SER A 66 11.78 23.78 -23.99
C SER A 66 10.91 22.95 -24.91
N GLY A 67 11.32 22.84 -26.18
CA GLY A 67 10.60 22.09 -27.21
C GLY A 67 10.28 20.65 -26.81
N ALA A 68 9.37 20.03 -27.56
CA ALA A 68 8.83 18.68 -27.32
C ALA A 68 9.87 17.54 -27.20
N SER A 69 11.17 17.81 -27.35
CA SER A 69 12.26 16.83 -27.34
C SER A 69 13.04 16.70 -26.02
N SER A 70 12.80 17.55 -24.99
CA SER A 70 13.54 17.45 -23.70
C SER A 70 12.66 17.20 -22.48
N CYS A 71 11.35 17.05 -22.66
CA CYS A 71 10.50 16.47 -21.64
C CYS A 71 10.71 14.95 -21.63
N LYS A 72 11.82 14.49 -21.04
CA LYS A 72 11.81 13.17 -20.41
C LYS A 72 10.88 13.29 -19.20
N ILE A 73 9.57 13.32 -19.46
CA ILE A 73 8.63 12.70 -18.53
C ILE A 73 9.23 11.31 -18.36
N ALA A 74 9.64 10.94 -17.14
CA ALA A 74 9.90 9.54 -16.85
C ALA A 74 8.63 8.81 -17.28
N THR A 75 8.65 8.25 -18.48
CA THR A 75 7.44 7.88 -19.21
C THR A 75 6.75 6.85 -18.33
N GLY A 76 5.64 7.27 -17.74
CA GLY A 76 4.89 6.54 -16.71
C GLY A 76 4.20 5.28 -17.23
N SER A 77 4.74 4.62 -18.26
CA SER A 77 4.26 3.30 -18.68
C SER A 77 4.52 2.25 -17.60
N SER A 78 5.63 2.35 -16.86
CA SER A 78 5.98 1.39 -15.81
C SER A 78 5.10 1.56 -14.56
N GLY A 79 4.82 2.80 -14.13
CA GLY A 79 4.00 3.05 -12.94
C GLY A 79 2.56 2.56 -13.09
N GLY A 80 1.94 2.78 -14.25
CA GLY A 80 0.59 2.27 -14.54
C GLY A 80 0.52 0.73 -14.57
N ALA A 81 1.55 0.06 -15.10
CA ALA A 81 1.64 -1.39 -15.13
C ALA A 81 1.77 -1.97 -13.71
N ILE A 82 2.68 -1.43 -12.89
CA ILE A 82 2.89 -1.88 -11.51
C ILE A 82 1.61 -1.72 -10.67
N ILE A 83 0.90 -0.60 -10.79
CA ILE A 83 -0.37 -0.37 -10.08
C ILE A 83 -1.44 -1.38 -10.54
N THR A 84 -1.53 -1.65 -11.85
CA THR A 84 -2.48 -2.60 -12.41
C THR A 84 -2.21 -4.02 -11.90
N GLU A 85 -0.94 -4.41 -11.84
CA GLU A 85 -0.50 -5.70 -11.34
C GLU A 85 -0.66 -5.84 -9.82
N ALA A 86 -0.38 -4.79 -9.05
CA ALA A 86 -0.66 -4.77 -7.61
C ALA A 86 -2.16 -4.98 -7.36
N ASN A 87 -3.03 -4.32 -8.14
CA ASN A 87 -4.47 -4.54 -8.05
C ASN A 87 -4.92 -5.94 -8.51
N ALA A 88 -4.26 -6.54 -9.50
CA ALA A 88 -4.50 -7.93 -9.89
C ALA A 88 -4.10 -8.91 -8.77
N THR A 89 -2.94 -8.66 -8.14
CA THR A 89 -2.41 -9.46 -7.02
C THR A 89 -3.33 -9.39 -5.82
N LYS A 90 -3.72 -8.18 -5.42
CA LYS A 90 -4.70 -7.95 -4.36
C LYS A 90 -5.98 -8.74 -4.61
N ARG A 91 -6.54 -8.67 -5.83
CA ARG A 91 -7.74 -9.44 -6.20
C ARG A 91 -7.53 -10.95 -6.10
N ALA A 92 -6.38 -11.45 -6.54
CA ALA A 92 -6.05 -12.89 -6.42
C ALA A 92 -5.98 -13.34 -4.95
N ILE A 93 -5.33 -12.54 -4.08
CA ILE A 93 -5.23 -12.83 -2.64
C ILE A 93 -6.62 -12.79 -2.02
N THR A 94 -7.39 -11.71 -2.21
CA THR A 94 -8.75 -11.57 -1.69
C THR A 94 -9.64 -12.74 -2.14
N ASN A 95 -9.55 -13.15 -3.41
CA ASN A 95 -10.31 -14.29 -3.93
C ASN A 95 -9.92 -15.61 -3.25
N ALA A 96 -8.62 -15.86 -3.06
CA ALA A 96 -8.15 -17.06 -2.37
C ALA A 96 -8.64 -17.11 -0.91
N GLN A 97 -8.54 -15.98 -0.19
CA GLN A 97 -9.01 -15.88 1.20
C GLN A 97 -10.53 -16.02 1.31
N ASN A 98 -11.28 -15.47 0.35
CA ASN A 98 -12.73 -15.62 0.31
C ASN A 98 -13.13 -17.06 0.03
N LYS A 99 -12.45 -17.78 -0.87
CA LYS A 99 -12.70 -19.21 -1.11
C LYS A 99 -12.42 -20.04 0.13
N TRP A 100 -11.30 -19.78 0.81
CA TRP A 100 -10.98 -20.42 2.08
C TRP A 100 -12.08 -20.16 3.13
N ALA A 101 -12.51 -18.90 3.29
CA ALA A 101 -13.61 -18.51 4.19
C ALA A 101 -14.98 -19.08 3.85
N GLN A 102 -15.25 -19.24 2.57
CA GLN A 102 -16.49 -19.79 2.08
C GLN A 102 -16.50 -21.33 2.07
N GLY A 103 -15.39 -22.00 2.37
CA GLY A 103 -15.35 -23.46 2.28
C GLY A 103 -15.76 -23.96 0.91
N ASP A 104 -15.27 -23.29 -0.14
CA ASP A 104 -15.43 -23.71 -1.54
C ASP A 104 -15.00 -25.19 -1.68
N GLU A 105 -15.70 -26.00 -2.47
CA GLU A 105 -15.46 -27.45 -2.61
C GLU A 105 -13.99 -27.80 -2.94
N SER A 106 -13.28 -26.86 -3.57
CA SER A 106 -11.85 -26.98 -3.89
C SER A 106 -10.90 -26.76 -2.69
N MET A 107 -11.42 -26.34 -1.54
CA MET A 107 -10.63 -25.99 -0.35
C MET A 107 -10.80 -27.04 0.77
N PRO A 108 -9.74 -27.35 1.53
CA PRO A 108 -9.84 -28.19 2.73
C PRO A 108 -10.87 -27.68 3.74
N SER A 109 -11.10 -26.36 3.77
CA SER A 109 -12.09 -25.71 4.61
C SER A 109 -13.54 -26.09 4.32
N SER A 110 -13.84 -26.69 3.16
CA SER A 110 -15.16 -27.22 2.85
C SER A 110 -15.58 -28.38 3.78
N LEU A 111 -14.61 -29.13 4.30
CA LEU A 111 -14.82 -30.32 5.11
C LEU A 111 -15.07 -30.02 6.60
N GLY A 112 -15.00 -28.74 7.00
CA GLY A 112 -15.21 -28.30 8.38
C GLY A 112 -13.94 -27.79 9.06
N GLN A 113 -14.03 -27.54 10.36
CA GLN A 113 -12.98 -26.87 11.13
C GLN A 113 -11.74 -27.73 11.34
N ASP A 114 -11.90 -28.98 11.77
CA ASP A 114 -10.74 -29.85 12.04
C ASP A 114 -9.92 -30.15 10.78
N PRO A 115 -10.52 -30.48 9.61
CA PRO A 115 -9.75 -30.64 8.38
C PRO A 115 -9.09 -29.34 7.91
N ALA A 116 -9.70 -28.18 8.15
CA ALA A 116 -9.09 -26.89 7.82
C ALA A 116 -7.87 -26.62 8.70
N ALA A 117 -7.99 -26.84 10.01
CA ALA A 117 -6.90 -26.67 10.97
C ALA A 117 -5.74 -27.64 10.67
N LEU A 118 -6.06 -28.90 10.33
CA LEU A 118 -5.05 -29.87 9.92
C LEU A 118 -4.35 -29.45 8.63
N ALA A 119 -5.08 -28.96 7.63
CA ALA A 119 -4.47 -28.47 6.39
C ALA A 119 -3.55 -27.26 6.61
N LEU A 120 -3.89 -26.36 7.54
CA LEU A 120 -3.01 -25.26 7.94
C LEU A 120 -1.77 -25.78 8.67
N LEU A 121 -1.93 -26.74 9.59
CA LEU A 121 -0.82 -27.38 10.29
C LEU A 121 0.12 -28.11 9.33
N ASP A 122 -0.41 -28.87 8.37
CA ASP A 122 0.37 -29.58 7.35
C ASP A 122 1.15 -28.59 6.48
N ALA A 123 0.53 -27.47 6.09
CA ALA A 123 1.20 -26.42 5.35
C ALA A 123 2.32 -25.76 6.18
N HIS A 124 2.06 -25.49 7.45
CA HIS A 124 3.04 -24.97 8.40
C HIS A 124 4.23 -25.92 8.54
N CYS A 125 3.99 -27.18 8.90
CA CYS A 125 5.05 -28.15 9.11
C CYS A 125 5.86 -28.46 7.84
N LYS A 126 5.26 -28.31 6.66
CA LYS A 126 5.95 -28.55 5.38
C LYS A 126 6.84 -27.39 4.92
N LYS A 127 6.45 -26.14 5.20
CA LYS A 127 7.08 -24.95 4.59
C LYS A 127 7.62 -23.92 5.58
N TYR A 128 7.04 -23.84 6.77
CA TYR A 128 7.19 -22.71 7.67
C TYR A 128 7.54 -23.09 9.12
N ALA A 129 7.74 -24.39 9.38
CA ALA A 129 8.16 -24.87 10.69
C ALA A 129 9.42 -24.14 11.17
N THR A 130 9.42 -23.70 12.43
CA THR A 130 10.59 -23.13 13.10
C THR A 130 11.37 -24.21 13.85
N ALA A 131 12.63 -23.92 14.21
CA ALA A 131 13.42 -24.77 15.09
C ALA A 131 12.71 -25.09 16.42
N ALA A 132 11.91 -24.15 16.96
CA ALA A 132 11.12 -24.37 18.16
C ALA A 132 9.98 -25.40 17.94
N ASN A 133 9.36 -25.41 16.76
CA ASN A 133 8.33 -26.40 16.41
C ASN A 133 8.93 -27.81 16.33
N VAL A 134 10.13 -27.93 15.76
CA VAL A 134 10.87 -29.21 15.68
C VAL A 134 11.28 -29.68 17.07
N ALA A 135 11.87 -28.79 17.88
CA ALA A 135 12.28 -29.11 19.25
C ALA A 135 11.10 -29.52 20.14
N ALA A 136 9.91 -28.95 19.90
CA ALA A 136 8.68 -29.28 20.61
C ALA A 136 7.99 -30.56 20.09
N GLY A 137 8.50 -31.18 19.01
CA GLY A 137 7.89 -32.36 18.39
C GLY A 137 6.59 -32.08 17.63
N LEU A 138 6.31 -30.81 17.29
CA LEU A 138 5.14 -30.42 16.50
C LEU A 138 5.33 -30.72 15.00
N CYS A 139 6.54 -30.50 14.49
CA CYS A 139 6.92 -30.77 13.10
C CYS A 139 8.21 -31.59 13.06
N GLU A 140 8.42 -32.36 12.00
CA GLU A 140 9.61 -33.24 11.87
C GLU A 140 10.89 -32.49 11.47
N THR A 141 10.76 -31.46 10.62
CA THR A 141 11.87 -30.70 10.07
C THR A 141 11.57 -29.20 10.01
N GLU A 142 12.62 -28.38 10.03
CA GLU A 142 12.50 -26.93 9.82
C GLU A 142 12.13 -26.63 8.36
N GLY A 143 11.33 -25.57 8.15
CA GLY A 143 10.88 -25.15 6.83
C GLY A 143 11.86 -24.22 6.09
N ASP A 144 11.65 -24.03 4.80
CA ASP A 144 12.44 -23.12 3.96
C ASP A 144 12.27 -21.64 4.34
N ILE A 145 11.12 -21.28 4.94
CA ILE A 145 10.82 -19.93 5.43
C ILE A 145 10.28 -20.04 6.86
N PRO A 146 11.15 -20.30 7.85
CA PRO A 146 10.74 -20.49 9.24
C PRO A 146 9.90 -19.32 9.74
N GLY A 147 8.71 -19.62 10.27
CA GLY A 147 7.81 -18.63 10.87
C GLY A 147 7.09 -17.70 9.89
N GLY A 148 7.29 -17.87 8.57
CA GLY A 148 6.74 -16.96 7.56
C GLY A 148 5.21 -16.93 7.48
N ASP A 149 4.51 -17.89 8.07
CA ASP A 149 3.05 -17.96 8.15
C ASP A 149 2.47 -17.53 9.51
N ILE A 150 3.31 -17.21 10.49
CA ILE A 150 2.87 -16.83 11.85
C ILE A 150 3.46 -15.48 12.31
N ALA A 151 4.56 -15.04 11.71
CA ALA A 151 5.23 -13.79 12.05
C ALA A 151 5.05 -12.76 10.92
N VAL A 152 4.57 -11.56 11.27
CA VAL A 152 4.26 -10.50 10.29
C VAL A 152 5.54 -9.89 9.70
N ASP A 153 6.59 -9.82 10.50
CA ASP A 153 7.94 -9.40 10.17
C ASP A 153 8.70 -10.45 9.35
N GLU A 154 8.27 -11.71 9.35
CA GLU A 154 8.76 -12.74 8.42
C GLU A 154 7.88 -12.89 7.16
N SER A 155 6.84 -12.07 7.01
CA SER A 155 5.91 -12.14 5.89
C SER A 155 5.76 -10.80 5.16
N ILE A 156 4.80 -9.99 5.57
CA ILE A 156 4.39 -8.75 4.88
C ILE A 156 5.38 -7.61 5.18
N PHE A 157 5.90 -7.55 6.40
CA PHE A 157 6.78 -6.48 6.87
C PHE A 157 8.24 -6.89 6.94
N MET A 158 8.60 -7.97 6.24
CA MET A 158 9.99 -8.36 6.10
C MET A 158 10.81 -7.20 5.55
N GLN A 159 11.91 -6.93 6.25
CA GLN A 159 12.95 -6.04 5.76
C GLN A 159 14.16 -6.88 5.40
N THR A 160 14.68 -6.67 4.19
CA THR A 160 15.94 -7.22 3.74
C THR A 160 17.03 -6.14 3.81
N ASP A 161 18.26 -6.53 4.14
CA ASP A 161 19.41 -5.61 4.25
C ASP A 161 19.79 -4.91 2.92
N ASN A 162 19.13 -5.25 1.83
CA ASN A 162 19.35 -4.72 0.49
C ASN A 162 18.60 -3.40 0.20
N ALA A 163 18.08 -2.68 1.22
CA ALA A 163 17.32 -1.44 1.01
C ALA A 163 16.10 -1.58 0.05
N THR A 164 15.52 -2.77 -0.05
CA THR A 164 14.26 -3.04 -0.76
C THR A 164 13.18 -3.51 0.22
N TYR A 165 11.93 -3.30 -0.13
CA TYR A 165 10.75 -3.80 0.56
C TYR A 165 10.10 -4.98 -0.16
N GLY A 166 10.52 -5.26 -1.39
CA GLY A 166 9.94 -6.32 -2.20
C GLY A 166 10.24 -7.71 -1.65
N ILE A 167 9.22 -8.54 -1.49
CA ILE A 167 9.33 -9.95 -1.11
C ILE A 167 9.25 -10.88 -2.32
N SER A 168 9.92 -12.03 -2.23
CA SER A 168 9.90 -13.06 -3.28
C SER A 168 8.54 -13.75 -3.40
N GLU A 169 8.34 -14.50 -4.49
CA GLU A 169 7.12 -15.30 -4.69
C GLU A 169 6.90 -16.31 -3.55
N LYS A 170 7.96 -17.01 -3.11
CA LYS A 170 7.88 -17.93 -1.96
C LYS A 170 7.46 -17.22 -0.67
N ARG A 171 8.00 -16.02 -0.39
CA ARG A 171 7.60 -15.20 0.77
C ARG A 171 6.18 -14.66 0.62
N MET A 172 5.72 -14.41 -0.61
CA MET A 172 4.31 -14.07 -0.87
C MET A 172 3.38 -15.25 -0.53
N GLU A 173 3.76 -16.48 -0.83
CA GLU A 173 2.99 -17.66 -0.36
C GLU A 173 2.91 -17.70 1.17
N ALA A 174 4.02 -17.39 1.85
CA ALA A 174 4.05 -17.28 3.32
C ALA A 174 3.14 -16.15 3.82
N ALA A 175 3.16 -14.98 3.19
CA ALA A 175 2.24 -13.88 3.51
C ALA A 175 0.78 -14.26 3.29
N ASN A 176 0.44 -15.04 2.26
CA ASN A 176 -0.92 -15.55 2.09
C ASN A 176 -1.34 -16.54 3.18
N ALA A 177 -0.42 -17.41 3.62
CA ALA A 177 -0.64 -18.32 4.73
C ALA A 177 -0.82 -17.55 6.05
N PHE A 178 0.00 -16.52 6.29
CA PHE A 178 -0.14 -15.61 7.41
C PHE A 178 -1.50 -14.92 7.44
N ILE A 179 -1.96 -14.37 6.30
CA ILE A 179 -3.28 -13.75 6.21
C ILE A 179 -4.39 -14.76 6.53
N ALA A 180 -4.29 -15.99 6.03
CA ALA A 180 -5.25 -17.04 6.34
C ALA A 180 -5.26 -17.37 7.84
N ASN A 181 -4.08 -17.53 8.46
CA ASN A 181 -3.93 -17.81 9.89
C ASN A 181 -4.48 -16.67 10.78
N VAL A 182 -4.28 -15.41 10.39
CA VAL A 182 -4.70 -14.25 11.19
C VAL A 182 -6.18 -13.93 11.02
N VAL A 183 -6.67 -13.93 9.78
CA VAL A 183 -8.04 -13.46 9.49
C VAL A 183 -9.05 -14.59 9.60
N ASN A 184 -8.66 -15.82 9.26
CA ASN A 184 -9.58 -16.94 9.19
C ASN A 184 -8.93 -18.31 9.53
N PRO A 185 -8.48 -18.49 10.78
CA PRO A 185 -7.85 -19.74 11.23
C PRO A 185 -8.81 -20.93 11.28
N ALA A 186 -10.13 -20.69 11.34
CA ALA A 186 -11.14 -21.73 11.46
C ALA A 186 -12.41 -21.36 10.65
N PRO A 187 -12.42 -21.60 9.32
CA PRO A 187 -13.57 -21.30 8.48
C PRO A 187 -14.82 -22.05 8.95
N LYS A 188 -15.99 -21.42 8.78
CA LYS A 188 -17.28 -22.06 9.12
C LYS A 188 -17.59 -23.18 8.13
N THR A 189 -18.11 -24.30 8.65
CA THR A 189 -18.51 -25.48 7.88
C THR A 189 -19.39 -25.09 6.68
N THR A 190 -19.16 -25.77 5.55
CA THR A 190 -19.97 -25.57 4.35
C THR A 190 -21.40 -26.06 4.56
N VAL A 191 -22.36 -25.25 4.10
CA VAL A 191 -23.78 -25.61 4.08
C VAL A 191 -24.02 -26.26 2.73
N SER A 192 -24.38 -27.54 2.71
CA SER A 192 -24.73 -28.22 1.45
C SER A 192 -26.00 -27.63 0.84
N ASP A 193 -26.20 -27.79 -0.47
CA ASP A 193 -27.41 -27.30 -1.16
C ASP A 193 -28.70 -27.89 -0.55
N ALA A 194 -28.66 -29.15 -0.12
CA ALA A 194 -29.78 -29.79 0.57
C ALA A 194 -30.07 -29.13 1.93
N GLN A 195 -29.04 -28.78 2.70
CA GLN A 195 -29.19 -28.07 3.97
C GLN A 195 -29.63 -26.63 3.77
N ALA A 196 -29.11 -25.93 2.75
CA ALA A 196 -29.48 -24.55 2.43
C ALA A 196 -30.97 -24.39 2.10
N ASN A 197 -31.66 -25.48 1.75
CA ASN A 197 -33.09 -25.49 1.50
C ASN A 197 -33.95 -25.62 2.77
N THR A 198 -33.39 -25.94 3.94
CA THR A 198 -34.13 -25.97 5.22
C THR A 198 -34.13 -24.59 5.90
N PRO A 199 -35.14 -24.26 6.74
CA PRO A 199 -35.13 -23.02 7.52
C PRO A 199 -33.85 -22.83 8.34
N GLU A 200 -33.37 -23.90 8.98
CA GLU A 200 -32.16 -23.89 9.81
C GLU A 200 -30.90 -23.67 8.96
N GLY A 201 -30.80 -24.32 7.79
CA GLY A 201 -29.65 -24.13 6.91
C GLY A 201 -29.62 -22.77 6.24
N ARG A 202 -30.78 -22.13 5.99
CA ARG A 202 -30.85 -20.72 5.55
C ARG A 202 -30.31 -19.77 6.62
N ILE A 203 -30.65 -19.98 7.89
CA ILE A 203 -30.12 -19.20 9.00
C ILE A 203 -28.59 -19.38 9.09
N LEU A 204 -28.11 -20.63 9.01
CA LEU A 204 -26.69 -20.94 9.04
C LEU A 204 -25.93 -20.31 7.87
N ALA A 205 -26.48 -20.39 6.65
CA ALA A 205 -25.91 -19.76 5.46
C ALA A 205 -25.82 -18.23 5.62
N GLN A 206 -26.86 -17.60 6.18
CA GLN A 206 -26.83 -16.16 6.46
C GLN A 206 -25.80 -15.79 7.54
N MET A 207 -25.67 -16.59 8.60
CA MET A 207 -24.64 -16.41 9.63
C MET A 207 -23.22 -16.58 9.08
N LYS A 208 -23.05 -17.41 8.05
CA LYS A 208 -21.79 -17.55 7.31
C LYS A 208 -21.52 -16.31 6.44
N ASN A 209 -22.50 -15.86 5.66
CA ASN A 209 -22.38 -14.64 4.85
C ASN A 209 -22.03 -13.41 5.70
N ALA A 210 -22.69 -13.23 6.85
CA ALA A 210 -22.38 -12.15 7.79
C ALA A 210 -20.93 -12.25 8.34
N SER A 211 -20.48 -13.47 8.66
CA SER A 211 -19.09 -13.71 9.09
C SER A 211 -18.09 -13.37 7.99
N ASN A 212 -18.36 -13.79 6.76
CA ASN A 212 -17.52 -13.53 5.60
C ASN A 212 -17.45 -12.03 5.28
N ALA A 213 -18.58 -11.31 5.41
CA ALA A 213 -18.60 -9.87 5.26
C ALA A 213 -17.69 -9.17 6.28
N ARG A 214 -17.70 -9.60 7.55
CA ARG A 214 -16.79 -9.07 8.60
C ARG A 214 -15.32 -9.33 8.25
N MET A 215 -14.99 -10.57 7.84
CA MET A 215 -13.63 -10.94 7.46
C MET A 215 -13.16 -10.24 6.18
N SER A 216 -14.08 -9.88 5.26
CA SER A 216 -13.74 -9.26 3.98
C SER A 216 -12.98 -7.93 4.14
N ILE A 217 -13.26 -7.17 5.20
CA ILE A 217 -12.58 -5.89 5.47
C ILE A 217 -11.11 -6.13 5.85
N SER A 218 -10.86 -7.11 6.72
CA SER A 218 -9.51 -7.50 7.10
C SER A 218 -8.76 -8.15 5.94
N ASN A 219 -9.41 -9.05 5.19
CA ASN A 219 -8.84 -9.67 3.99
C ASN A 219 -8.41 -8.61 2.97
N GLU A 220 -9.27 -7.64 2.67
CA GLU A 220 -8.98 -6.58 1.68
C GLU A 220 -7.84 -5.66 2.14
N THR A 221 -7.75 -5.36 3.44
CA THR A 221 -6.67 -4.53 4.00
C THR A 221 -5.34 -5.27 3.97
N MET A 222 -5.31 -6.53 4.40
CA MET A 222 -4.09 -7.34 4.42
C MET A 222 -3.63 -7.72 3.01
N ALA A 223 -4.56 -8.04 2.11
CA ALA A 223 -4.28 -8.28 0.70
C ALA A 223 -3.71 -7.04 0.02
N TYR A 224 -4.20 -5.85 0.37
CA TYR A 224 -3.64 -4.60 -0.11
C TYR A 224 -2.17 -4.47 0.33
N LEU A 225 -1.87 -4.62 1.62
CA LEU A 225 -0.51 -4.52 2.14
C LEU A 225 0.45 -5.53 1.50
N ALA A 226 0.01 -6.79 1.38
CA ALA A 226 0.83 -7.84 0.78
C ALA A 226 1.07 -7.60 -0.73
N ALA A 227 0.07 -7.08 -1.46
CA ALA A 227 0.23 -6.72 -2.87
C ALA A 227 1.22 -5.55 -3.09
N GLN A 228 1.38 -4.64 -2.11
CA GLN A 228 2.32 -3.53 -2.19
C GLN A 228 3.79 -3.98 -2.13
N VAL A 229 4.06 -5.10 -1.45
CA VAL A 229 5.41 -5.65 -1.25
C VAL A 229 5.72 -6.81 -2.19
N HIS A 230 4.76 -7.32 -2.95
CA HIS A 230 5.02 -8.41 -3.89
C HIS A 230 5.85 -7.94 -5.10
N ARG A 231 6.98 -8.59 -5.38
CA ARG A 231 7.85 -8.28 -6.52
C ARG A 231 7.20 -8.61 -7.86
N LYS A 232 7.31 -7.70 -8.82
CA LYS A 232 6.81 -7.86 -10.18
C LYS A 232 7.92 -7.95 -11.20
N LYS A 233 7.93 -9.04 -11.94
CA LYS A 233 8.94 -9.34 -12.96
C LYS A 233 8.58 -8.66 -14.27
N ASP A 234 9.05 -7.43 -14.41
CA ASP A 234 9.03 -6.69 -15.67
C ASP A 234 10.45 -6.17 -15.96
N GLY A 235 11.08 -6.66 -17.04
CA GLY A 235 12.47 -6.34 -17.36
C GLY A 235 12.73 -4.83 -17.46
N LYS A 236 11.79 -4.07 -18.04
CA LYS A 236 11.93 -2.61 -18.16
C LYS A 236 11.91 -1.92 -16.80
N THR A 237 11.03 -2.36 -15.91
CA THR A 237 10.92 -1.82 -14.56
C THR A 237 12.12 -2.22 -13.71
N ILE A 238 12.64 -3.44 -13.86
CA ILE A 238 13.87 -3.91 -13.21
C ILE A 238 15.07 -3.06 -13.64
N ASP A 239 15.27 -2.90 -14.96
CA ASP A 239 16.37 -2.09 -15.52
C ASP A 239 16.28 -0.64 -15.03
N TRP A 240 15.06 -0.08 -15.00
CA TRP A 240 14.83 1.27 -14.46
C TRP A 240 15.17 1.34 -12.97
N ALA A 241 14.66 0.42 -12.15
CA ALA A 241 14.88 0.43 -10.70
C ALA A 241 16.36 0.28 -10.36
N GLN A 242 17.06 -0.64 -11.04
CA GLN A 242 18.49 -0.82 -10.85
C GLN A 242 19.28 0.42 -11.29
N GLY A 243 18.89 1.03 -12.43
CA GLY A 243 19.50 2.27 -12.91
C GLY A 243 19.38 3.41 -11.89
N ILE A 244 18.18 3.61 -11.34
CA ILE A 244 17.94 4.63 -10.32
C ILE A 244 18.67 4.32 -9.01
N ALA A 245 18.63 3.07 -8.55
CA ALA A 245 19.31 2.66 -7.32
C ALA A 245 20.82 2.90 -7.37
N ASN A 246 21.45 2.69 -8.53
CA ASN A 246 22.87 2.98 -8.75
C ASN A 246 23.21 4.48 -8.69
N GLU A 247 22.22 5.36 -8.87
CA GLU A 247 22.41 6.81 -8.81
C GLU A 247 22.15 7.41 -7.42
N ILE A 248 21.45 6.69 -6.54
CA ILE A 248 21.06 7.19 -5.22
C ILE A 248 22.06 6.68 -4.15
N PRO A 249 22.76 7.58 -3.44
CA PRO A 249 23.62 7.18 -2.33
C PRO A 249 22.87 6.35 -1.28
N GLY A 250 23.44 5.20 -0.90
CA GLY A 250 22.85 4.28 0.08
C GLY A 250 21.96 3.19 -0.53
N PHE A 251 21.78 3.17 -1.85
CA PHE A 251 21.01 2.13 -2.56
C PHE A 251 21.86 1.13 -3.34
N ASN A 252 23.18 1.20 -3.22
CA ASN A 252 24.11 0.35 -3.97
C ASN A 252 23.95 -1.15 -3.67
N ALA A 253 23.37 -1.50 -2.52
CA ALA A 253 23.06 -2.88 -2.13
C ALA A 253 21.69 -3.37 -2.62
N ALA A 254 20.89 -2.50 -3.27
CA ALA A 254 19.57 -2.86 -3.77
C ALA A 254 19.66 -3.75 -5.01
N VAL A 255 18.93 -4.86 -4.95
CA VAL A 255 18.88 -5.90 -5.97
C VAL A 255 17.42 -6.11 -6.38
N PHE A 256 17.15 -5.91 -7.67
CA PHE A 256 15.82 -6.01 -8.27
C PHE A 256 15.67 -7.18 -9.25
N ASP A 257 16.62 -8.12 -9.28
CA ASP A 257 16.68 -9.24 -10.24
C ASP A 257 15.40 -10.08 -10.28
N ASP A 258 14.71 -10.20 -9.14
CA ASP A 258 13.45 -10.96 -9.01
C ASP A 258 12.19 -10.11 -9.18
N GLY A 259 12.34 -8.85 -9.61
CA GLY A 259 11.26 -7.91 -9.82
C GLY A 259 11.23 -6.75 -8.83
N VAL A 260 10.32 -5.81 -9.11
CA VAL A 260 10.16 -4.56 -8.35
C VAL A 260 8.78 -4.56 -7.69
N ALA A 261 8.71 -4.31 -6.39
CA ALA A 261 7.43 -4.14 -5.71
C ALA A 261 6.90 -2.71 -5.88
N ASN A 262 5.58 -2.51 -5.74
CA ASN A 262 5.00 -1.16 -5.85
C ASN A 262 5.58 -0.22 -4.78
N LYS A 263 5.84 -0.73 -3.57
CA LYS A 263 6.49 0.04 -2.51
C LYS A 263 7.92 0.45 -2.87
N ASP A 264 8.68 -0.42 -3.54
CA ASP A 264 10.02 -0.10 -4.03
C ASP A 264 9.98 0.96 -5.12
N PHE A 265 9.04 0.83 -6.06
CA PHE A 265 8.82 1.81 -7.11
C PHE A 265 8.53 3.20 -6.54
N LEU A 266 7.60 3.31 -5.58
CA LEU A 266 7.25 4.59 -4.95
C LEU A 266 8.40 5.19 -4.13
N MET A 267 9.18 4.35 -3.46
CA MET A 267 10.37 4.77 -2.73
C MET A 267 11.44 5.33 -3.68
N LEU A 268 11.76 4.62 -4.75
CA LEU A 268 12.75 5.07 -5.73
C LEU A 268 12.28 6.35 -6.42
N GLN A 269 10.99 6.44 -6.78
CA GLN A 269 10.44 7.64 -7.38
C GLN A 269 10.49 8.87 -6.46
N SER A 270 10.25 8.71 -5.15
CA SER A 270 10.33 9.85 -4.23
C SER A 270 11.76 10.29 -3.95
N ARG A 271 12.70 9.34 -3.97
CA ARG A 271 14.11 9.61 -3.62
C ARG A 271 14.95 10.07 -4.81
N GLN A 272 14.67 9.61 -6.04
CA GLN A 272 15.51 9.93 -7.21
C GLN A 272 15.68 11.43 -7.46
N PHE A 273 14.63 12.22 -7.25
CA PHE A 273 14.65 13.65 -7.54
C PHE A 273 15.44 14.46 -6.51
N LEU A 274 15.50 14.00 -5.26
CA LEU A 274 16.17 14.70 -4.17
C LEU A 274 17.60 14.21 -3.94
N LEU A 275 17.84 12.92 -4.15
CA LEU A 275 19.05 12.25 -3.70
C LEU A 275 20.01 11.84 -4.83
N SER A 276 19.60 11.92 -6.10
CA SER A 276 20.52 11.65 -7.21
C SER A 276 21.43 12.85 -7.49
N PRO A 277 22.76 12.70 -7.39
CA PRO A 277 23.71 13.77 -7.69
C PRO A 277 23.64 14.24 -9.15
N GLN A 278 23.25 13.34 -10.07
CA GLN A 278 23.16 13.68 -11.49
C GLN A 278 22.01 14.65 -11.77
N TRP A 279 20.87 14.47 -11.11
CA TRP A 279 19.72 15.37 -11.21
C TRP A 279 20.05 16.72 -10.56
N ALA A 280 20.66 16.72 -9.37
CA ALA A 280 21.13 17.94 -8.70
C ALA A 280 22.05 18.80 -9.61
N VAL A 281 23.06 18.18 -10.24
CA VAL A 281 23.98 18.90 -11.16
C VAL A 281 23.27 19.42 -12.40
N LYS A 282 22.23 18.74 -12.90
CA LYS A 282 21.45 19.23 -14.05
C LYS A 282 20.59 20.43 -13.66
N SER A 283 19.93 20.37 -12.51
CA SER A 283 19.14 21.47 -11.97
C SER A 283 19.97 22.70 -11.64
N ASP A 284 21.21 22.53 -11.19
CA ASP A 284 22.13 23.66 -10.94
C ASP A 284 22.52 24.40 -12.24
N LYS A 285 22.46 23.71 -13.38
CA LYS A 285 22.87 24.24 -14.69
C LYS A 285 21.70 24.76 -15.53
N ASP A 286 20.48 24.33 -15.25
CA ASP A 286 19.27 24.68 -16.00
C ASP A 286 18.07 24.90 -15.07
N GLU A 287 17.64 26.15 -14.96
CA GLU A 287 16.48 26.56 -14.15
C GLU A 287 15.18 25.88 -14.59
N ALA A 288 15.02 25.60 -15.89
CA ALA A 288 13.84 24.89 -16.39
C ALA A 288 13.82 23.43 -15.93
N THR A 289 14.99 22.80 -15.77
CA THR A 289 15.12 21.45 -15.20
C THR A 289 14.82 21.46 -13.70
N ALA A 290 15.31 22.45 -12.96
CA ALA A 290 15.00 22.61 -11.54
C ALA A 290 13.48 22.75 -11.28
N ILE A 291 12.79 23.57 -12.08
CA ILE A 291 11.31 23.73 -11.98
C ILE A 291 10.59 22.41 -12.29
N LYS A 292 11.07 21.62 -13.27
CA LYS A 292 10.49 20.31 -13.61
C LYS A 292 10.66 19.29 -12.48
N GLU A 293 11.83 19.26 -11.84
CA GLU A 293 12.08 18.38 -10.69
C GLU A 293 11.17 18.73 -9.51
N VAL A 294 11.04 20.02 -9.16
CA VAL A 294 10.12 20.46 -8.11
C VAL A 294 8.68 20.04 -8.42
N LYS A 295 8.23 20.21 -9.68
CA LYS A 295 6.91 19.73 -10.11
C LYS A 295 6.75 18.21 -9.91
N ASN A 296 7.76 17.42 -10.26
CA ASN A 296 7.70 15.96 -10.14
C ASN A 296 7.72 15.52 -8.66
N ILE A 297 8.51 16.17 -7.81
CA ILE A 297 8.52 15.95 -6.36
C ILE A 297 7.12 16.22 -5.78
N LEU A 298 6.53 17.37 -6.11
CA LEU A 298 5.18 17.71 -5.65
C LEU A 298 4.13 16.70 -6.13
N ALA A 299 4.25 16.20 -7.37
CA ALA A 299 3.37 15.17 -7.89
C ALA A 299 3.50 13.85 -7.12
N VAL A 300 4.72 13.41 -6.81
CA VAL A 300 4.96 12.19 -6.01
C VAL A 300 4.45 12.36 -4.58
N ILE A 301 4.69 13.51 -3.94
CA ILE A 301 4.18 13.81 -2.59
C ILE A 301 2.65 13.80 -2.58
N ALA A 302 2.00 14.43 -3.56
CA ALA A 302 0.54 14.44 -3.67
C ALA A 302 0.00 13.02 -3.84
N TYR A 303 0.64 12.21 -4.68
CA TYR A 303 0.28 10.81 -4.88
C TYR A 303 0.45 9.98 -3.60
N GLN A 304 1.58 10.08 -2.91
CA GLN A 304 1.82 9.40 -1.63
C GLN A 304 0.84 9.87 -0.54
N GLY A 305 0.48 11.15 -0.53
CA GLY A 305 -0.55 11.69 0.34
C GLY A 305 -1.91 11.06 0.09
N PHE A 306 -2.29 10.87 -1.18
CA PHE A 306 -3.52 10.18 -1.56
C PHE A 306 -3.50 8.69 -1.18
N GLU A 307 -2.39 7.98 -1.41
CA GLU A 307 -2.23 6.58 -0.98
C GLU A 307 -2.34 6.42 0.55
N ASN A 308 -1.75 7.35 1.31
CA ASN A 308 -1.88 7.40 2.77
C ASN A 308 -3.33 7.65 3.20
N TYR A 309 -4.03 8.56 2.53
CA TYR A 309 -5.45 8.81 2.77
C TYR A 309 -6.29 7.54 2.54
N GLN A 310 -6.09 6.84 1.42
CA GLN A 310 -6.79 5.58 1.14
C GLN A 310 -6.48 4.50 2.19
N LEU A 311 -5.25 4.43 2.69
CA LEU A 311 -4.91 3.51 3.78
C LEU A 311 -5.62 3.88 5.09
N LEU A 312 -5.70 5.17 5.43
CA LEU A 312 -6.43 5.65 6.60
C LEU A 312 -7.93 5.36 6.50
N GLU A 313 -8.54 5.50 5.32
CA GLU A 313 -9.94 5.10 5.09
C GLU A 313 -10.18 3.60 5.35
N ARG A 314 -9.24 2.75 4.90
CA ARG A 314 -9.28 1.30 5.17
C ARG A 314 -9.17 0.99 6.66
N ILE A 315 -8.22 1.64 7.35
CA ILE A 315 -8.02 1.49 8.81
C ILE A 315 -9.27 1.94 9.58
N ALA A 316 -9.83 3.11 9.24
CA ALA A 316 -11.04 3.63 9.86
C ALA A 316 -12.23 2.67 9.67
N THR A 317 -12.38 2.10 8.47
CA THR A 317 -13.41 1.10 8.18
C THR A 317 -13.22 -0.18 9.00
N ASN A 318 -11.97 -0.66 9.12
CA ASN A 318 -11.67 -1.84 9.93
C ASN A 318 -11.98 -1.59 11.42
N LEU A 319 -11.56 -0.45 11.96
CA LEU A 319 -11.82 -0.07 13.34
C LEU A 319 -13.32 0.07 13.61
N ALA A 320 -14.07 0.74 12.73
CA ALA A 320 -15.52 0.87 12.86
C ALA A 320 -16.22 -0.49 12.87
N ALA A 321 -15.79 -1.43 12.01
CA ALA A 321 -16.30 -2.79 12.00
C ALA A 321 -15.98 -3.55 13.29
N GLN A 322 -14.76 -3.43 13.81
CA GLN A 322 -14.38 -4.02 15.10
C GLN A 322 -15.20 -3.45 16.26
N THR A 323 -15.39 -2.13 16.31
CA THR A 323 -16.22 -1.49 17.33
C THR A 323 -17.67 -1.97 17.27
N ALA A 324 -18.25 -2.12 16.07
CA ALA A 324 -19.60 -2.65 15.92
C ALA A 324 -19.71 -4.10 16.45
N ILE A 325 -18.74 -4.96 16.13
CA ILE A 325 -18.69 -6.35 16.64
C ILE A 325 -18.59 -6.37 18.16
N LEU A 326 -17.68 -5.57 18.74
CA LEU A 326 -17.52 -5.50 20.20
C LEU A 326 -18.79 -4.97 20.88
N SER A 327 -19.44 -3.97 20.30
CA SER A 327 -20.71 -3.44 20.81
C SER A 327 -21.84 -4.46 20.77
N GLU A 328 -21.91 -5.31 19.75
CA GLU A 328 -22.86 -6.43 19.67
C GLU A 328 -22.57 -7.52 20.72
N GLN A 329 -21.29 -7.78 21.01
CA GLN A 329 -20.88 -8.75 22.03
C GLN A 329 -21.03 -8.24 23.47
N SER A 330 -21.23 -6.93 23.65
CA SER A 330 -21.18 -6.27 24.96
C SER A 330 -22.42 -6.36 25.89
N PRO A 331 -23.58 -6.98 25.58
CA PRO A 331 -24.66 -7.05 26.57
C PRO A 331 -25.04 -8.47 27.03
N LEU A 332 -24.30 -9.09 27.96
CA LEU A 332 -24.81 -10.20 28.82
C LEU A 332 -24.11 -10.38 30.20
N THR A 333 -23.31 -9.45 30.73
CA THR A 333 -22.79 -9.52 32.12
C THR A 333 -23.57 -8.69 33.14
N GLY A 334 -24.74 -8.13 32.76
CA GLY A 334 -25.51 -7.22 33.60
C GLY A 334 -27.02 -7.46 33.67
N ARG A 335 -27.54 -8.58 33.14
CA ARG A 335 -28.94 -8.98 33.37
C ARG A 335 -28.97 -10.26 34.16
N GLY A 336 -29.15 -10.12 35.47
CA GLY A 336 -29.49 -11.22 36.34
C GLY A 336 -30.77 -11.91 35.85
N LEU A 337 -30.66 -13.21 35.66
CA LEU A 337 -31.67 -14.19 36.01
C LEU A 337 -31.06 -15.05 37.12
#